data_AF-A0A2N1IPD0-F1
#
_entry.id   AF-A0A2N1IPD0-F1
#
_cell.length_a   1.000
_cell.length_b   1.000
_cell.length_c   1.000
_cell.angle_alpha   90.00
_cell.angle_beta   90.00
_cell.angle_gamma   90.00
#
_symmetry.space_group_name_H-M   'P 1'
#
loop_
_entity.id
_entity.type
_entity.pdbx_description
1 polymer ?
#
loop_
_entity_poly.entity_id
_entity_poly.type
_entity_poly.pdbx_seq_one_letter_code
_entity_poly.pdbx_strand_id
1 'polypeptide(L)'
;MTRVKPMQAGDYFSIPMEDGRFATSQIIWLGAESKEQKFKKVFAFAVVSISSSEEVPEDARYLVFKDHRGSFTVIFTAVDRLKAGEWPILQHSVVSDSALKDFEFNMAGTLYRRGSPVRILAIEEYQNHILMSVSGFALVEKFLQQH
;
A
#
# COMPACT_ATOMS: atom_id res chain seq x y z
N MET A 1 -12.34 14.89 21.21
CA MET A 1 -11.87 13.63 20.58
C MET A 1 -12.24 13.69 19.11
N THR A 2 -11.30 14.05 18.25
CA THR A 2 -11.49 14.09 16.80
C THR A 2 -11.70 12.66 16.32
N ARG A 3 -12.90 12.32 15.82
CA ARG A 3 -13.14 11.01 15.22
C ARG A 3 -12.22 10.87 14.01
N VAL A 4 -11.30 9.92 14.04
CA VAL A 4 -10.54 9.51 12.85
C VAL A 4 -11.57 9.14 11.78
N LYS A 5 -11.51 9.77 10.60
CA LYS A 5 -12.39 9.42 9.48
C LYS A 5 -12.19 7.93 9.16
N PRO A 6 -13.26 7.16 8.92
CA PRO A 6 -13.12 5.77 8.49
C PRO A 6 -12.33 5.74 7.17
N MET A 7 -11.25 4.96 7.15
CA MET A 7 -10.43 4.73 5.95
C MET A 7 -10.89 3.44 5.25
N GLN A 8 -10.79 3.43 3.92
CA GLN A 8 -11.13 2.28 3.09
C GLN A 8 -10.10 2.08 1.96
N ALA A 9 -10.11 0.91 1.33
CA ALA A 9 -9.37 0.70 0.09
C ALA A 9 -9.86 1.68 -1.00
N GLY A 10 -8.90 2.26 -1.71
CA GLY A 10 -9.12 3.30 -2.72
C GLY A 10 -8.87 4.72 -2.23
N ASP A 11 -8.92 4.97 -0.92
CA ASP A 11 -8.66 6.31 -0.38
C ASP A 11 -7.23 6.78 -0.68
N TYR A 12 -7.12 8.08 -0.98
CA TYR A 12 -5.84 8.76 -1.10
C TYR A 12 -5.40 9.30 0.26
N PHE A 13 -4.11 9.20 0.53
CA PHE A 13 -3.47 9.69 1.74
C PHE A 13 -2.09 10.28 1.44
N SER A 14 -1.61 11.12 2.34
CA SER A 14 -0.29 11.74 2.26
C SER A 14 0.69 11.05 3.19
N ILE A 15 1.92 10.86 2.73
CA ILE A 15 3.08 10.52 3.57
C ILE A 15 4.00 11.75 3.59
N PRO A 16 4.11 12.47 4.72
CA PRO A 16 5.14 13.48 4.89
C PRO A 16 6.53 12.82 4.85
N MET A 17 7.42 13.32 4.00
CA MET A 17 8.79 12.84 3.85
C MET A 17 9.77 13.67 4.68
N GLU A 18 10.94 13.12 4.97
CA GLU A 18 11.97 13.80 5.78
C GLU A 18 12.57 15.02 5.08
N ASP A 19 12.54 15.05 3.73
CA ASP A 19 13.05 16.14 2.89
C ASP A 19 12.04 17.30 2.68
N GLY A 20 10.87 17.23 3.33
CA GLY A 20 9.82 18.25 3.27
C GLY A 20 8.85 18.10 2.10
N ARG A 21 9.01 17.08 1.25
CA ARG A 21 8.01 16.70 0.24
C ARG A 21 6.93 15.81 0.85
N PHE A 22 5.91 15.54 0.04
CA PHE A 22 4.82 14.65 0.35
C PHE A 22 4.72 13.58 -0.74
N ALA A 23 4.51 12.33 -0.32
CA ALA A 23 4.12 11.26 -1.23
C ALA A 23 2.61 11.03 -1.17
N THR A 24 1.91 11.49 -2.20
CA THR A 24 0.49 11.17 -2.38
C THR A 24 0.38 9.71 -2.77
N SER A 25 -0.39 8.95 -1.99
CA SER A 25 -0.49 7.50 -2.07
C SER A 25 -1.94 7.05 -2.06
N GLN A 26 -2.23 5.89 -2.64
CA GLN A 26 -3.54 5.27 -2.63
C GLN A 26 -3.52 3.96 -1.81
N ILE A 27 -4.47 3.80 -0.90
CA ILE A 27 -4.67 2.55 -0.17
C ILE A 27 -5.15 1.49 -1.18
N ILE A 28 -4.38 0.42 -1.36
CA ILE A 28 -4.76 -0.70 -2.21
C ILE A 28 -5.57 -1.73 -1.43
N TRP A 29 -5.17 -1.98 -0.18
CA TRP A 29 -5.85 -2.96 0.67
C TRP A 29 -5.57 -2.72 2.14
N LEU A 30 -6.60 -2.88 2.98
CA LEU A 30 -6.49 -2.83 4.44
C LEU A 30 -6.53 -4.25 5.01
N GLY A 31 -5.49 -4.64 5.75
CA GLY A 31 -5.41 -5.98 6.32
C GLY A 31 -6.45 -6.30 7.39
N ALA A 32 -7.17 -5.29 7.89
CA ALA A 32 -8.35 -5.49 8.74
C ALA A 32 -9.49 -6.23 8.01
N GLU A 33 -9.52 -6.21 6.67
CA GLU A 33 -10.48 -6.95 5.84
C GLU A 33 -10.16 -8.44 5.73
N SER A 34 -8.98 -8.87 6.19
CA SER A 34 -8.57 -10.28 6.10
C SER A 34 -9.43 -11.19 6.97
N LYS A 35 -9.59 -12.44 6.49
CA LYS A 35 -10.24 -13.50 7.26
C LYS A 35 -9.56 -13.64 8.62
N GLU A 36 -10.37 -13.72 9.68
CA GLU A 36 -9.91 -13.84 11.08
C GLU A 36 -8.98 -12.68 11.52
N GLN A 37 -8.99 -11.56 10.79
CA GLN A 37 -8.14 -10.40 11.06
C GLN A 37 -6.64 -10.72 11.10
N LYS A 38 -6.21 -11.76 10.37
CA LYS A 38 -4.82 -12.24 10.32
C LYS A 38 -3.81 -11.12 10.07
N PHE A 39 -4.19 -10.17 9.21
CA PHE A 39 -3.32 -9.08 8.76
C PHE A 39 -3.73 -7.70 9.30
N LYS A 40 -4.53 -7.62 10.39
CA LYS A 40 -5.12 -6.34 10.87
C LYS A 40 -4.17 -5.18 11.19
N LYS A 41 -2.87 -5.46 11.29
CA LYS A 41 -1.81 -4.47 11.54
C LYS A 41 -1.09 -4.02 10.27
N VAL A 42 -1.40 -4.61 9.12
CA VAL A 42 -0.73 -4.36 7.84
C VAL A 42 -1.72 -3.75 6.88
N PHE A 43 -1.23 -2.90 5.99
CA PHE A 43 -1.97 -2.48 4.80
C PHE A 43 -1.02 -2.41 3.60
N ALA A 44 -1.60 -2.38 2.42
CA ALA A 44 -0.89 -2.21 1.15
C ALA A 44 -1.29 -0.89 0.50
N PHE A 45 -0.32 -0.19 -0.08
CA PHE A 45 -0.54 1.05 -0.82
C PHE A 45 0.36 1.14 -2.05
N ALA A 46 0.03 2.06 -2.94
CA ALA A 46 0.86 2.44 -4.08
C ALA A 46 0.98 3.97 -4.11
N VAL A 47 2.14 4.48 -4.54
CA VAL A 47 2.41 5.92 -4.58
C VAL A 47 2.03 6.45 -5.95
N VAL A 48 1.33 7.59 -6.02
CA VAL A 48 0.91 8.21 -7.29
C VAL A 48 1.75 9.41 -7.67
N SER A 49 2.26 10.16 -6.68
CA SER A 49 3.14 11.30 -6.91
C SER A 49 3.98 11.59 -5.67
N ILE A 50 5.13 12.22 -5.90
CA ILE A 50 5.94 12.85 -4.86
C ILE A 50 6.16 14.30 -5.25
N SER A 51 5.74 15.23 -4.40
CA SER A 51 5.82 16.66 -4.71
C SER A 51 5.82 17.53 -3.45
N SER A 52 5.99 18.84 -3.61
CA SER A 52 5.82 19.81 -2.51
C SER A 52 4.35 20.12 -2.19
N SER A 53 3.40 19.50 -2.88
CA SER A 53 1.95 19.63 -2.70
C SER A 53 1.31 18.27 -2.39
N GLU A 54 0.23 18.28 -1.62
CA GLU A 54 -0.58 17.09 -1.30
C GLU A 54 -1.75 16.90 -2.28
N GLU A 55 -1.73 17.56 -3.43
CA GLU A 55 -2.78 17.41 -4.45
C GLU A 55 -2.77 15.99 -5.04
N VAL A 56 -3.99 15.44 -5.23
CA VAL A 56 -4.20 14.16 -5.91
C VAL A 56 -4.22 14.40 -7.41
N PRO A 57 -3.31 13.80 -8.20
CA PRO A 57 -3.31 13.98 -9.66
C PRO A 57 -4.57 13.39 -10.31
N GLU A 58 -5.13 14.08 -11.32
CA GLU A 58 -6.32 13.61 -12.05
C GLU A 58 -6.05 12.30 -12.83
N ASP A 59 -4.90 12.18 -13.49
CA ASP A 59 -4.46 10.99 -14.25
C ASP A 59 -3.36 10.22 -13.50
N ALA A 60 -3.62 9.90 -12.23
CA ALA A 60 -2.66 9.22 -11.37
C ALA A 60 -2.23 7.83 -11.92
N ARG A 61 -0.92 7.67 -12.16
CA ARG A 61 -0.28 6.37 -12.38
C ARG A 61 0.59 6.04 -11.19
N TYR A 62 0.68 4.76 -10.83
CA TYR A 62 1.54 4.36 -9.73
C TYR A 62 3.01 4.47 -10.11
N LEU A 63 3.79 5.08 -9.23
CA LEU A 63 5.25 5.12 -9.32
C LEU A 63 5.83 3.72 -9.17
N VAL A 64 6.91 3.48 -9.90
CA VAL A 64 7.69 2.25 -9.82
C VAL A 64 8.90 2.51 -8.95
N PHE A 65 9.12 1.61 -7.98
CA PHE A 65 10.28 1.58 -7.11
C PHE A 65 11.14 0.36 -7.46
N LYS A 66 12.38 0.36 -6.95
CA LYS A 66 13.29 -0.78 -7.07
C LYS A 66 13.82 -1.22 -5.73
N ASP A 67 13.93 -2.53 -5.55
CA ASP A 67 14.72 -3.15 -4.49
C ASP A 67 15.63 -4.26 -5.08
N HIS A 68 16.26 -5.04 -4.21
CA HIS A 68 17.08 -6.19 -4.59
C HIS A 68 16.36 -7.28 -5.40
N ARG A 69 15.03 -7.30 -5.42
CA ARG A 69 14.20 -8.29 -6.15
C ARG A 69 13.70 -7.76 -7.49
N GLY A 70 13.88 -6.46 -7.75
CA GLY A 70 13.51 -5.82 -8.99
C GLY A 70 12.54 -4.67 -8.80
N SER A 71 11.71 -4.43 -9.81
CA SER A 71 10.74 -3.34 -9.81
C SER A 71 9.42 -3.74 -9.15
N PHE A 72 8.84 -2.83 -8.37
CA PHE A 72 7.54 -3.02 -7.73
C PHE A 72 6.78 -1.69 -7.61
N THR A 73 5.46 -1.76 -7.46
CA THR A 73 4.56 -0.61 -7.32
C THR A 73 3.80 -0.60 -6.00
N VAL A 74 3.62 -1.77 -5.38
CA VAL A 74 2.85 -1.93 -4.13
C VAL A 74 3.80 -2.11 -2.95
N ILE A 75 3.56 -1.32 -1.90
CA ILE A 75 4.30 -1.37 -0.64
C ILE A 75 3.38 -1.88 0.46
N PHE A 76 3.86 -2.85 1.24
CA PHE A 76 3.19 -3.27 2.48
C PHE A 76 3.87 -2.60 3.67
N THR A 77 3.09 -2.06 4.61
CA THR A 77 3.63 -1.53 5.87
C THR A 77 2.62 -1.62 7.00
N ALA A 78 3.03 -1.19 8.19
CA ALA A 78 2.18 -1.17 9.37
C ALA A 78 1.15 -0.03 9.27
N VAL A 79 -0.10 -0.31 9.67
CA VAL A 79 -1.23 0.64 9.59
C VAL A 79 -1.18 1.74 10.65
N ASP A 80 -0.17 1.73 11.53
CA ASP A 80 -0.13 2.57 12.73
C ASP A 80 -0.10 4.08 12.40
N ARG A 81 0.70 4.50 11.40
CA ARG A 81 0.78 5.93 10.97
C ARG A 81 -0.54 6.44 10.39
N LEU A 82 -1.25 5.61 9.62
CA LEU A 82 -2.60 5.92 9.12
C LEU A 82 -3.59 6.08 10.28
N LYS A 83 -3.60 5.14 11.24
CA LYS A 83 -4.53 5.18 12.39
C LYS A 83 -4.27 6.34 13.34
N ALA A 84 -3.00 6.73 13.49
CA ALA A 84 -2.61 7.88 14.28
C ALA A 84 -2.95 9.22 13.60
N GLY A 85 -3.30 9.22 12.31
CA GLY A 85 -3.55 10.42 11.52
C GLY A 85 -2.28 11.16 11.10
N GLU A 86 -1.12 10.54 11.31
CA GLU A 86 0.18 11.07 10.90
C GLU A 86 0.38 10.97 9.39
N TRP A 87 -0.28 9.99 8.76
CA TRP A 87 -0.48 9.89 7.32
C TRP A 87 -1.96 10.24 7.02
N PRO A 88 -2.29 11.51 6.75
CA PRO A 88 -3.66 11.96 6.68
C PRO A 88 -4.36 11.47 5.41
N ILE A 89 -5.65 11.12 5.52
CA ILE A 89 -6.51 10.86 4.36
C ILE A 89 -6.84 12.19 3.67
N LEU A 90 -6.51 12.28 2.39
CA LEU A 90 -6.72 13.45 1.53
C LEU A 90 -8.11 13.42 0.90
N GLN A 91 -8.47 12.29 0.30
CA GLN A 91 -9.69 12.14 -0.49
C GLN A 91 -10.18 10.69 -0.46
N HIS A 92 -11.50 10.50 -0.36
CA HIS A 92 -12.10 9.17 -0.52
C HIS A 92 -12.23 8.83 -2.01
N SER A 93 -11.85 7.60 -2.36
CA SER A 93 -11.93 7.12 -3.74
C SER A 93 -12.02 5.59 -3.79
N VAL A 94 -11.93 5.02 -4.98
CA VAL A 94 -11.88 3.59 -5.26
C VAL A 94 -10.59 3.24 -5.97
N VAL A 95 -10.11 2.00 -5.82
CA VAL A 95 -8.98 1.49 -6.59
C VAL A 95 -9.39 1.45 -8.06
N SER A 96 -8.80 2.33 -8.87
CA SER A 96 -9.11 2.48 -10.29
C SER A 96 -8.46 1.38 -11.13
N ASP A 97 -7.25 0.97 -10.76
CA ASP A 97 -6.50 -0.07 -11.45
C ASP A 97 -7.19 -1.44 -11.31
N SER A 98 -7.64 -1.98 -12.44
CA SER A 98 -8.32 -3.28 -12.50
C SER A 98 -7.44 -4.44 -12.01
N ALA A 99 -6.12 -4.36 -12.17
CA ALA A 99 -5.20 -5.40 -11.71
C ALA A 99 -5.11 -5.45 -10.18
N LEU A 100 -5.45 -4.35 -9.50
CA LEU A 100 -5.42 -4.23 -8.05
C LEU A 100 -6.79 -4.34 -7.39
N LYS A 101 -7.89 -4.37 -8.15
CA LYS A 101 -9.26 -4.55 -7.61
C LYS A 101 -9.42 -5.88 -6.89
N ASP A 102 -8.96 -6.96 -7.50
CA ASP A 102 -8.93 -8.29 -6.90
C ASP A 102 -7.57 -8.55 -6.24
N PHE A 103 -7.10 -7.60 -5.43
CA PHE A 103 -5.75 -7.58 -4.88
C PHE A 103 -5.30 -8.95 -4.36
N GLU A 104 -4.31 -9.52 -5.04
CA GLU A 104 -3.72 -10.81 -4.73
C GLU A 104 -2.26 -10.67 -4.34
N PHE A 105 -1.86 -11.43 -3.32
CA PHE A 105 -0.48 -11.48 -2.88
C PHE A 105 -0.10 -12.85 -2.34
N ASN A 106 1.17 -13.21 -2.52
CA ASN A 106 1.81 -14.34 -1.91
C ASN A 106 2.30 -13.96 -0.51
N MET A 107 2.01 -14.80 0.49
CA MET A 107 2.69 -14.78 1.77
C MET A 107 3.06 -16.21 2.16
N ALA A 108 4.38 -16.46 2.30
CA ALA A 108 4.95 -17.75 2.66
C ALA A 108 4.40 -18.93 1.83
N GLY A 109 4.23 -18.72 0.52
CA GLY A 109 3.75 -19.73 -0.42
C GLY A 109 2.24 -19.89 -0.48
N THR A 110 1.47 -19.17 0.33
CA THR A 110 0.01 -19.14 0.20
C THR A 110 -0.40 -17.91 -0.60
N LEU A 111 -1.22 -18.12 -1.63
CA LEU A 111 -1.89 -17.05 -2.35
C LEU A 111 -3.08 -16.56 -1.53
N TYR A 112 -3.15 -15.25 -1.29
CA TYR A 112 -4.27 -14.59 -0.66
C TYR A 112 -4.95 -13.67 -1.68
N ARG A 113 -6.29 -13.65 -1.66
CA ARG A 113 -7.11 -12.65 -2.33
C ARG A 113 -7.78 -11.80 -1.28
N ARG A 114 -7.47 -10.51 -1.24
CA ARG A 114 -7.93 -9.57 -0.21
C ARG A 114 -7.75 -10.08 1.22
N GLY A 115 -6.67 -10.83 1.47
CA GLY A 115 -6.36 -11.41 2.79
C GLY A 115 -7.11 -12.70 3.13
N SER A 116 -7.93 -13.26 2.24
CA SER A 116 -8.48 -14.61 2.37
C SER A 116 -7.58 -15.61 1.64
N PRO A 117 -7.20 -16.74 2.27
CA PRO A 117 -6.38 -17.74 1.61
C PRO A 117 -7.15 -18.38 0.45
N VAL A 118 -6.49 -18.52 -0.69
CA VAL A 118 -7.06 -19.11 -1.91
C VAL A 118 -6.50 -20.53 -2.12
N ARG A 119 -5.17 -20.64 -2.21
CA ARG A 119 -4.46 -21.91 -2.42
C ARG A 119 -2.99 -21.78 -2.04
N ILE A 120 -2.30 -22.91 -1.98
CA ILE A 120 -0.83 -22.96 -1.97
C ILE A 120 -0.32 -22.78 -3.40
N LEU A 121 0.73 -21.98 -3.55
CA LEU A 121 1.45 -21.75 -4.80
C LEU A 121 2.56 -22.78 -4.96
N ALA A 122 2.81 -23.21 -6.19
CA ALA A 122 4.09 -23.86 -6.53
C ALA A 122 5.23 -22.82 -6.51
N ILE A 123 6.46 -23.25 -6.26
CA ILE A 123 7.62 -22.34 -6.09
C ILE A 123 7.84 -21.49 -7.36
N GLU A 124 7.63 -22.10 -8.52
CA GLU A 124 7.82 -21.48 -9.83
C GLU A 124 6.83 -20.33 -10.08
N GLU A 125 5.68 -20.35 -9.38
CA GLU A 125 4.65 -19.33 -9.48
C GLU A 125 4.97 -18.09 -8.62
N TYR A 126 5.89 -18.18 -7.65
CA TYR A 126 6.10 -17.11 -6.67
C TYR A 126 6.45 -15.77 -7.31
N GLN A 127 7.23 -15.79 -8.38
CA GLN A 127 7.65 -14.59 -9.12
C GLN A 127 6.50 -13.89 -9.86
N ASN A 128 5.39 -14.60 -10.11
CA ASN A 128 4.22 -14.06 -10.82
C ASN A 128 3.23 -13.36 -9.88
N HIS A 129 3.50 -13.37 -8.57
CA HIS A 129 2.61 -12.80 -7.57
C HIS A 129 3.35 -11.75 -6.73
N ILE A 130 2.62 -10.70 -6.36
CA ILE A 130 3.10 -9.70 -5.41
C ILE A 130 3.44 -10.42 -4.10
N LEU A 131 4.68 -10.30 -3.63
CA LEU A 131 5.05 -10.85 -2.34
C LEU A 131 4.73 -9.84 -1.24
N MET A 132 4.02 -10.29 -0.21
CA MET A 132 3.88 -9.51 1.02
C MET A 132 5.21 -9.48 1.77
N SER A 133 5.91 -8.35 1.65
CA SER A 133 7.10 -8.00 2.43
C SER A 133 6.83 -6.70 3.20
N VAL A 134 6.52 -6.83 4.50
CA VAL A 134 6.14 -5.68 5.34
C VAL A 134 7.36 -4.82 5.63
N SER A 135 7.38 -3.62 5.05
CA SER A 135 8.45 -2.64 5.19
C SER A 135 8.23 -1.79 6.44
N GLY A 136 9.27 -1.59 7.23
CA GLY A 136 9.27 -0.58 8.29
C GLY A 136 9.31 0.84 7.71
N PHE A 137 8.92 1.84 8.49
CA PHE A 137 8.78 3.23 8.01
C PHE A 137 10.09 3.81 7.43
N ALA A 138 11.25 3.51 8.01
CA ALA A 138 12.53 3.96 7.47
C ALA A 138 12.85 3.34 6.10
N LEU A 139 12.34 2.14 5.79
CA LEU A 139 12.49 1.53 4.48
C LEU A 139 11.48 2.12 3.48
N VAL A 140 10.26 2.42 3.93
CA VAL A 140 9.29 3.18 3.13
C VAL A 140 9.90 4.50 2.70
N GLU A 141 10.47 5.27 3.63
CA GLU A 141 11.15 6.54 3.33
C GLU A 141 12.24 6.37 2.26
N LYS A 142 13.09 5.35 2.39
CA LYS A 142 14.11 5.03 1.37
C LYS A 142 13.55 4.70 -0.01
N PHE A 143 12.37 4.09 -0.08
CA PHE A 143 11.70 3.89 -1.36
C PHE A 143 11.22 5.21 -1.93
N LEU A 144 10.59 6.06 -1.11
CA LEU A 144 10.09 7.37 -1.52
C LEU A 144 11.23 8.27 -2.05
N GLN A 145 12.40 8.25 -1.43
CA GLN A 145 13.59 9.01 -1.85
C GLN A 145 14.15 8.62 -3.23
N GLN A 146 13.63 7.57 -3.89
CA GLN A 146 14.01 7.23 -5.28
C GLN A 146 13.41 8.21 -6.31
N HIS A 147 12.43 9.02 -5.91
CA HIS A 147 11.79 10.07 -6.72
C HIS A 147 11.92 11.40 -6.00
#